data_AF-A0A507ESJ1-F1
#
_entry.id   AF-A0A507ESJ1-F1
#
_cell.length_a   1.000
_cell.length_b   1.000
_cell.length_c   1.000
_cell.angle_alpha   90.00
_cell.angle_beta   90.00
_cell.angle_gamma   90.00
#
_symmetry.space_group_name_H-M   'P 1'
#
loop_
_entity.id
_entity.type
_entity.pdbx_description
1 polymer ?
#
loop_
_entity_poly.entity_id
_entity_poly.type
_entity_poly.pdbx_seq_one_letter_code
_entity_poly.pdbx_strand_id
1 'polypeptide(L)'
;MAVSVEKMAKSWIWHFSPDYIHFIVGKQDISTTMQMFGQIKAVRVYAVTQVVDPFWASCNNRKTLGQDRIFEEYVVESGFGNNIWIELTGEHLVRALKSSQQASDVAMRLTKKEGLPVLALSITNTSRTGNCAFLSQDIPVRPLKWQEAEDLKQPVMMDYQVHILLPPLTDVRTIAERMRPLGNHITVSANMAGDFLLKVETDAVRVETTFSGLVNPELGINSAITAVIKHLEVG
;
A
#
# COMPACT_ATOMS: atom_id res chain seq x y z
N MET A 1 5.45 -0.24 6.63
CA MET A 1 5.18 0.15 5.22
C MET A 1 4.69 1.59 5.09
N ALA A 2 3.60 1.99 5.76
CA ALA A 2 3.00 3.32 5.57
C ALA A 2 3.97 4.51 5.76
N VAL A 3 4.86 4.46 6.77
CA VAL A 3 5.87 5.50 7.04
C VAL A 3 6.87 5.69 5.89
N SER A 4 7.21 4.62 5.17
CA SER A 4 8.13 4.70 4.04
C SER A 4 7.47 5.34 2.82
N VAL A 5 6.19 5.00 2.61
CA VAL A 5 5.39 5.46 1.47
C VAL A 5 4.97 6.93 1.62
N GLU A 6 4.83 7.43 2.85
CA GLU A 6 4.47 8.84 3.13
C GLU A 6 5.55 9.80 2.61
N LYS A 7 6.81 9.37 2.65
CA LYS A 7 7.93 10.16 2.13
C LYS A 7 7.88 10.31 0.61
N MET A 8 7.09 9.49 -0.09
CA MET A 8 7.01 9.49 -1.55
C MET A 8 5.95 10.45 -2.08
N ALA A 9 4.79 10.51 -1.43
CA ALA A 9 3.76 11.48 -1.78
C ALA A 9 2.95 11.97 -0.57
N LYS A 10 2.56 13.25 -0.63
CA LYS A 10 1.71 13.90 0.38
C LYS A 10 0.25 13.44 0.28
N SER A 11 -0.24 13.20 -0.93
CA SER A 11 -1.61 12.75 -1.19
C SER A 11 -1.64 11.27 -1.55
N TRP A 12 -2.62 10.56 -0.98
CA TRP A 12 -2.82 9.14 -1.12
C TRP A 12 -4.26 8.89 -1.54
N ILE A 13 -4.45 7.95 -2.45
CA ILE A 13 -5.78 7.59 -2.94
C ILE A 13 -6.05 6.14 -2.57
N TRP A 14 -7.17 5.92 -1.90
CA TRP A 14 -7.63 4.60 -1.50
C TRP A 14 -8.91 4.25 -2.25
N HIS A 15 -8.91 3.05 -2.79
CA HIS A 15 -10.05 2.43 -3.42
C HIS A 15 -10.48 1.24 -2.56
N PHE A 16 -11.66 1.33 -1.99
CA PHE A 16 -12.29 0.24 -1.27
C PHE A 16 -13.28 -0.45 -2.21
N SER A 17 -13.05 -1.73 -2.42
CA SER A 17 -13.90 -2.63 -3.17
C SER A 17 -14.25 -3.85 -2.29
N PRO A 18 -15.38 -4.54 -2.50
CA PRO A 18 -15.78 -5.69 -1.68
C PRO A 18 -14.71 -6.75 -1.44
N ASP A 19 -13.81 -6.94 -2.40
CA ASP A 19 -12.82 -8.01 -2.43
C ASP A 19 -11.38 -7.52 -2.17
N TYR A 20 -11.09 -6.23 -2.40
CA TYR A 20 -9.75 -5.67 -2.35
C TYR A 20 -9.76 -4.19 -1.93
N ILE A 21 -8.68 -3.79 -1.25
CA ILE A 21 -8.34 -2.39 -1.04
C ILE A 21 -7.14 -2.08 -1.93
N HIS A 22 -7.29 -1.13 -2.85
CA HIS A 22 -6.15 -0.59 -3.58
C HIS A 22 -5.71 0.72 -2.95
N PHE A 23 -4.41 0.93 -2.87
CA PHE A 23 -3.84 2.22 -2.53
C PHE A 23 -2.94 2.67 -3.68
N ILE A 24 -3.12 3.92 -4.07
CA ILE A 24 -2.38 4.58 -5.12
C ILE A 24 -1.67 5.76 -4.46
N VAL A 25 -0.36 5.82 -4.65
CA VAL A 25 0.49 6.86 -4.09
C VAL A 25 1.30 7.46 -5.22
N GLY A 26 1.00 8.70 -5.58
CA GLY A 26 1.61 9.41 -6.70
C GLY A 26 1.43 10.91 -6.56
N LYS A 27 2.20 11.70 -7.32
CA LYS A 27 1.93 13.14 -7.47
C LYS A 27 0.89 13.35 -8.58
N GLN A 28 0.24 14.51 -8.58
CA GLN A 28 -0.84 14.86 -9.52
C GLN A 28 -0.41 14.78 -11.00
N ASP A 29 0.89 14.91 -11.31
CA ASP A 29 1.39 14.82 -12.68
C ASP A 29 1.72 13.36 -13.04
N ILE A 30 0.73 12.69 -13.64
CA ILE A 30 0.76 11.27 -14.07
C ILE A 30 1.87 11.01 -15.09
N SER A 31 2.24 12.00 -15.91
CA SER A 31 3.26 11.86 -16.97
C SER A 31 4.70 11.93 -16.47
N THR A 32 4.94 12.52 -15.31
CA THR A 32 6.29 12.96 -14.92
C THR A 32 6.76 12.34 -13.60
N THR A 33 5.88 11.65 -12.88
CA THR A 33 6.17 11.22 -11.51
C THR A 33 5.90 9.75 -11.27
N MET A 34 6.75 9.15 -10.44
CA MET A 34 6.63 7.75 -10.05
C MET A 34 5.33 7.54 -9.26
N GLN A 35 4.49 6.64 -9.75
CA GLN A 35 3.29 6.20 -9.07
C GLN A 35 3.53 4.81 -8.49
N MET A 36 3.09 4.59 -7.26
CA MET A 36 3.04 3.28 -6.65
C MET A 36 1.59 2.82 -6.54
N PHE A 37 1.37 1.61 -7.00
CA PHE A 37 0.11 0.89 -6.83
C PHE A 37 0.36 -0.25 -5.86
N GLY A 38 -0.52 -0.39 -4.88
CA GLY A 38 -0.53 -1.53 -3.98
C GLY A 38 -1.92 -2.05 -3.78
N GLN A 39 -2.02 -3.37 -3.62
CA GLN A 39 -3.27 -4.08 -3.45
C GLN A 39 -3.21 -4.91 -2.17
N ILE A 40 -4.24 -4.78 -1.37
CA ILE A 40 -4.47 -5.59 -0.17
C ILE A 40 -5.74 -6.39 -0.42
N LYS A 41 -5.64 -7.72 -0.33
CA LYS A 41 -6.81 -8.60 -0.42
C LYS A 41 -7.67 -8.46 0.82
N ALA A 42 -8.93 -8.07 0.62
CA ALA A 42 -9.90 -7.98 1.69
C ALA A 42 -10.66 -9.31 1.75
N VAL A 43 -10.39 -10.11 2.77
CA VAL A 43 -11.08 -11.39 2.94
C VAL A 43 -12.32 -11.16 3.80
N ARG A 44 -13.50 -11.15 3.17
CA ARG A 44 -14.78 -11.14 3.88
C ARG A 44 -14.87 -12.37 4.81
N VAL A 45 -15.12 -12.14 6.10
CA VAL A 45 -15.49 -13.21 7.04
C VAL A 45 -17.00 -13.21 7.16
N TYR A 46 -17.64 -14.29 6.73
CA TYR A 46 -18.96 -14.64 7.25
C TYR A 46 -18.71 -15.36 8.57
N ALA A 47 -18.72 -14.63 9.68
CA ALA A 47 -18.71 -15.27 10.98
C ALA A 47 -20.13 -15.80 11.23
N VAL A 48 -20.40 -17.04 10.80
CA VAL A 48 -21.51 -17.80 11.38
C VAL A 48 -21.04 -18.21 12.78
N THR A 49 -21.37 -17.40 13.76
CA THR A 49 -21.40 -17.83 15.16
C THR A 49 -22.76 -17.47 15.72
N GLN A 50 -23.73 -18.38 15.52
CA GLN A 50 -24.73 -18.58 16.55
C GLN A 50 -23.99 -19.06 17.79
N VAL A 51 -23.75 -18.19 18.77
CA VAL A 51 -23.97 -18.47 20.20
C VAL A 51 -24.17 -17.12 20.89
N VAL A 52 -25.32 -17.01 21.53
CA VAL A 52 -25.77 -15.95 22.42
C VAL A 52 -24.75 -15.80 23.56
N ASP A 53 -24.27 -14.58 23.84
CA ASP A 53 -23.98 -14.17 25.22
C ASP A 53 -23.90 -12.63 25.36
N PRO A 54 -24.35 -12.05 26.49
CA PRO A 54 -24.61 -10.62 26.63
C PRO A 54 -23.38 -9.82 27.09
N PHE A 55 -23.23 -8.63 26.49
CA PHE A 55 -22.80 -7.36 27.09
C PHE A 55 -21.89 -7.38 28.35
N TRP A 56 -20.70 -8.00 28.36
CA TRP A 56 -19.48 -7.56 29.11
C TRP A 56 -18.28 -8.54 29.10
N ALA A 57 -18.30 -9.67 28.39
CA ALA A 57 -17.24 -10.68 28.56
C ALA A 57 -15.95 -10.44 27.72
N SER A 58 -14.88 -10.12 28.46
CA SER A 58 -13.49 -10.60 28.28
C SER A 58 -12.55 -9.88 27.29
N CYS A 59 -11.80 -8.91 27.84
CA CYS A 59 -10.59 -8.31 27.26
C CYS A 59 -9.37 -9.27 27.20
N ASN A 60 -9.53 -10.60 27.11
CA ASN A 60 -8.42 -11.55 27.17
C ASN A 60 -8.37 -12.65 26.10
N ASN A 61 -9.14 -12.54 25.00
CA ASN A 61 -8.94 -13.42 23.85
C ASN A 61 -8.17 -12.71 22.74
N ARG A 62 -6.83 -12.79 22.79
CA ARG A 62 -5.98 -12.45 21.65
C ARG A 62 -6.22 -13.49 20.55
N LYS A 63 -7.12 -13.20 19.61
CA LYS A 63 -7.22 -13.95 18.35
C LYS A 63 -5.98 -13.61 17.52
N THR A 64 -5.15 -14.61 17.24
CA THR A 64 -4.05 -14.43 16.29
C THR A 64 -4.63 -14.46 14.88
N LEU A 65 -4.66 -13.30 14.22
CA LEU A 65 -4.89 -13.24 12.77
C LEU A 65 -3.88 -14.17 12.08
N GLY A 66 -4.37 -15.04 11.19
CA GLY A 66 -3.49 -15.80 10.30
C GLY A 66 -2.63 -14.82 9.49
N GLN A 67 -1.37 -15.18 9.22
CA GLN A 67 -0.35 -14.28 8.65
C GLN A 67 -0.75 -13.57 7.34
N ASP A 68 -1.82 -14.02 6.66
CA ASP A 68 -2.35 -13.47 5.42
C ASP A 68 -3.53 -12.49 5.59
N ARG A 69 -3.96 -12.16 6.82
CA ARG A 69 -5.19 -11.38 7.06
C ARG A 69 -4.90 -10.08 7.80
N ILE A 70 -5.25 -8.95 7.15
CA ILE A 70 -5.13 -7.61 7.75
C ILE A 70 -6.43 -7.21 8.48
N PHE A 71 -7.59 -7.73 8.05
CA PHE A 71 -8.89 -7.41 8.63
C PHE A 71 -9.62 -8.67 9.12
N GLU A 72 -10.24 -8.58 10.30
CA GLU A 72 -11.19 -9.59 10.79
C GLU A 72 -12.57 -9.38 10.18
N GLU A 73 -13.03 -8.13 10.13
CA GLU A 73 -14.32 -7.74 9.56
C GLU A 73 -14.09 -6.64 8.51
N TYR A 74 -14.69 -6.82 7.33
CA TYR A 74 -14.60 -5.86 6.24
C TYR A 74 -15.94 -5.76 5.53
N VAL A 75 -16.57 -4.60 5.66
CA VAL A 75 -17.86 -4.29 5.05
C VAL A 75 -17.71 -3.01 4.24
N VAL A 76 -18.09 -3.10 2.97
CA VAL A 76 -18.13 -1.96 2.05
C VAL A 76 -19.46 -1.98 1.34
N GLU A 77 -20.21 -0.91 1.52
CA GLU A 77 -21.50 -0.68 0.90
C GLU A 77 -21.52 0.76 0.37
N SER A 78 -21.87 0.91 -0.90
CA SER A 78 -21.93 2.20 -1.56
C SER A 78 -23.02 2.17 -2.62
N GLY A 79 -23.74 3.28 -2.76
CA GLY A 79 -24.69 3.48 -3.87
C GLY A 79 -24.02 3.48 -5.26
N PHE A 80 -22.69 3.48 -5.31
CA PHE A 80 -21.89 3.45 -6.53
C PHE A 80 -21.24 2.07 -6.76
N GLY A 81 -22.08 1.03 -6.86
CA GLY A 81 -21.62 -0.33 -7.15
C GLY A 81 -20.63 -0.89 -6.12
N ASN A 82 -20.79 -0.53 -4.84
CA ASN A 82 -19.92 -0.92 -3.74
C ASN A 82 -18.43 -0.55 -3.88
N ASN A 83 -18.11 0.39 -4.78
CA ASN A 83 -16.76 0.94 -4.89
C ASN A 83 -16.73 2.33 -4.26
N ILE A 84 -15.73 2.57 -3.39
CA ILE A 84 -15.55 3.85 -2.70
C ILE A 84 -14.12 4.31 -2.96
N TRP A 85 -14.01 5.47 -3.60
CA TRP A 85 -12.74 6.14 -3.85
C TRP A 85 -12.60 7.34 -2.94
N ILE A 86 -11.51 7.40 -2.18
CA ILE A 86 -11.20 8.52 -1.30
C ILE A 86 -9.77 8.98 -1.50
N GLU A 87 -9.56 10.29 -1.37
CA GLU A 87 -8.25 10.90 -1.25
C GLU A 87 -8.02 11.37 0.19
N LEU A 88 -6.81 11.18 0.70
CA LEU A 88 -6.42 11.56 2.05
C LEU A 88 -4.95 11.96 2.12
N THR A 89 -4.61 12.77 3.12
CA THR A 89 -3.22 13.19 3.36
C THR A 89 -2.46 12.10 4.09
N GLY A 90 -1.33 11.66 3.52
CA GLY A 90 -0.50 10.59 4.09
C GLY A 90 0.00 10.88 5.51
N GLU A 91 0.27 12.16 5.84
CA GLU A 91 0.72 12.59 7.16
C GLU A 91 -0.30 12.25 8.26
N HIS A 92 -1.59 12.54 8.02
CA HIS A 92 -2.64 12.28 8.99
C HIS A 92 -2.86 10.77 9.18
N LEU A 93 -2.80 10.01 8.09
CA LEU A 93 -2.91 8.56 8.14
C LEU A 93 -1.73 7.93 8.90
N VAL A 94 -0.49 8.32 8.60
CA VAL A 94 0.68 7.77 9.30
C VAL A 94 0.67 8.13 10.77
N ARG A 95 0.27 9.36 11.13
CA ARG A 95 0.08 9.74 12.52
C ARG A 95 -0.92 8.83 13.21
N ALA A 96 -2.05 8.54 12.55
CA ALA A 96 -3.07 7.70 13.14
C ALA A 96 -2.62 6.24 13.29
N LEU A 97 -1.98 5.70 12.26
CA LEU A 97 -1.40 4.35 12.29
C LEU A 97 -0.27 4.21 13.32
N LYS A 98 0.52 5.26 13.57
CA LYS A 98 1.53 5.25 14.64
C LYS A 98 0.89 5.12 16.01
N SER A 99 -0.23 5.79 16.24
CA SER A 99 -1.00 5.67 17.49
C SER A 99 -1.61 4.28 17.68
N SER A 100 -1.89 3.56 16.59
CA SER A 100 -2.48 2.22 16.64
C SER A 100 -1.46 1.08 16.75
N GLN A 101 -0.15 1.34 16.65
CA GLN A 101 0.88 0.28 16.64
C GLN A 101 0.94 -0.56 17.93
N GLN A 102 0.56 0.01 19.06
CA GLN A 102 0.53 -0.66 20.37
C GLN A 102 -0.89 -0.96 20.83
N ALA A 103 -1.88 -0.82 19.93
CA ALA A 103 -3.27 -1.03 20.24
C ALA A 103 -3.62 -2.51 20.33
N SER A 104 -4.62 -2.83 21.14
CA SER A 104 -5.20 -4.17 21.22
C SER A 104 -6.25 -4.40 20.14
N ASP A 105 -7.01 -3.36 19.77
CA ASP A 105 -8.01 -3.41 18.71
C ASP A 105 -8.10 -2.08 17.95
N VAL A 106 -8.41 -2.15 16.65
CA VAL A 106 -8.45 -0.98 15.76
C VAL A 106 -9.59 -1.13 14.77
N ALA A 107 -10.57 -0.23 14.85
CA ALA A 107 -11.66 -0.14 13.89
C ALA A 107 -11.52 1.11 13.03
N MET A 108 -11.69 0.95 11.72
CA MET A 108 -11.65 2.04 10.75
C MET A 108 -13.04 2.23 10.15
N ARG A 109 -13.57 3.46 10.18
CA ARG A 109 -14.92 3.77 9.72
C ARG A 109 -14.95 5.05 8.89
N LEU A 110 -15.55 4.99 7.71
CA LEU A 110 -15.86 6.18 6.92
C LEU A 110 -17.16 6.80 7.46
N THR A 111 -17.08 8.04 7.95
CA THR A 111 -18.21 8.75 8.58
C THR A 111 -18.31 10.16 8.04
N LYS A 112 -19.43 10.85 8.31
CA LYS A 112 -19.61 12.26 7.98
C LYS A 112 -19.79 13.04 9.28
N LYS A 113 -18.77 13.80 9.67
CA LYS A 113 -18.76 14.61 10.90
C LYS A 113 -18.87 16.08 10.53
N GLU A 114 -19.84 16.79 11.12
CA GLU A 114 -20.07 18.23 10.85
C GLU A 114 -20.23 18.56 9.35
N GLY A 115 -20.80 17.63 8.58
CA GLY A 115 -20.97 17.79 7.14
C GLY A 115 -19.75 17.40 6.29
N LEU A 116 -18.60 17.12 6.90
CA LEU A 116 -17.37 16.73 6.23
C LEU A 116 -17.15 15.21 6.27
N PRO A 117 -16.74 14.57 5.17
CA PRO A 117 -16.36 13.18 5.17
C PRO A 117 -15.02 12.97 5.91
N VAL A 118 -15.01 12.02 6.83
CA VAL A 118 -13.90 11.73 7.73
C VAL A 118 -13.73 10.22 7.84
N LEU A 119 -12.49 9.75 7.74
CA LEU A 119 -12.08 8.41 8.10
C LEU A 119 -11.72 8.39 9.58
N ALA A 120 -12.63 7.88 10.40
CA ALA A 120 -12.46 7.77 11.84
C ALA A 120 -11.75 6.44 12.19
N LEU A 121 -10.65 6.55 12.91
CA LEU A 121 -9.91 5.42 13.47
C LEU A 121 -10.20 5.32 14.96
N SER A 122 -10.91 4.28 15.38
CA SER A 122 -11.19 3.96 16.78
C SER A 122 -10.16 2.94 17.25
N ILE A 123 -9.27 3.39 18.13
CA ILE A 123 -8.16 2.62 18.66
C ILE A 123 -8.44 2.29 20.12
N THR A 124 -8.41 1.01 20.45
CA THR A 124 -8.53 0.52 21.82
C THR A 124 -7.17 0.03 22.27
N ASN A 125 -6.70 0.51 23.43
CA ASN A 125 -5.43 0.09 24.02
C ASN A 125 -5.67 -0.42 25.44
N THR A 126 -5.05 -1.54 25.78
CA THR A 126 -5.13 -2.15 27.11
C THR A 126 -3.79 -1.97 27.82
N SER A 127 -3.78 -1.18 28.89
CA SER A 127 -2.61 -1.01 29.76
C SER A 127 -2.26 -2.30 30.49
N ARG A 128 -0.99 -2.46 30.89
CA ARG A 128 -0.52 -3.56 31.76
C ARG A 128 -1.22 -3.61 33.11
N THR A 129 -1.80 -2.49 33.55
CA THR A 129 -2.58 -2.38 34.79
C THR A 129 -4.05 -2.77 34.63
N GLY A 130 -4.48 -3.25 33.46
CA GLY A 130 -5.87 -3.64 33.16
C GLY A 130 -6.78 -2.48 32.73
N ASN A 131 -6.28 -1.25 32.68
CA ASN A 131 -7.06 -0.09 32.23
C ASN A 131 -7.19 -0.08 30.70
N CYS A 132 -8.40 0.18 30.20
CA CYS A 132 -8.68 0.31 28.77
C CYS A 132 -8.74 1.79 28.39
N ALA A 133 -7.91 2.20 27.44
CA ALA A 133 -7.90 3.56 26.88
C ALA A 133 -8.49 3.52 25.46
N PHE A 134 -9.42 4.43 25.19
CA PHE A 134 -10.04 4.61 23.88
C PHE A 134 -9.53 5.89 23.24
N LEU A 135 -9.02 5.80 22.01
CA LEU A 135 -8.53 6.92 21.23
C LEU A 135 -9.28 6.94 19.89
N SER A 136 -9.91 8.06 19.57
CA SER A 136 -10.55 8.28 18.27
C SER A 136 -9.76 9.33 17.50
N GLN A 137 -9.35 9.00 16.29
CA GLN A 137 -8.61 9.88 15.41
C GLN A 137 -9.37 10.07 14.10
N ASP A 138 -9.73 11.32 13.84
CA ASP A 138 -10.49 11.72 12.67
C ASP A 138 -9.53 12.21 11.59
N ILE A 139 -9.50 11.50 10.46
CA ILE A 139 -8.71 11.87 9.29
C ILE A 139 -9.67 12.49 8.26
N PRO A 140 -9.51 13.77 7.88
CA PRO A 140 -10.32 14.35 6.82
C PRO A 140 -10.01 13.65 5.49
N VAL A 141 -11.06 13.31 4.74
CA VAL A 141 -10.93 12.65 3.44
C VAL A 141 -11.76 13.36 2.39
N ARG A 142 -11.37 13.25 1.13
CA ARG A 142 -12.13 13.78 -0.01
C ARG A 142 -12.65 12.61 -0.84
N PRO A 143 -13.97 12.40 -0.93
CA PRO A 143 -14.54 11.42 -1.85
C PRO A 143 -14.21 11.82 -3.29
N LEU A 144 -13.73 10.87 -4.09
CA LEU A 144 -13.45 11.07 -5.51
C LEU A 144 -14.70 10.78 -6.34
N LYS A 145 -14.87 11.54 -7.43
CA LYS A 145 -15.93 11.30 -8.42
C LYS A 145 -15.49 10.20 -9.39
N TRP A 146 -16.45 9.63 -10.10
CA TRP A 146 -16.20 8.55 -11.07
C TRP A 146 -15.19 8.94 -12.17
N GLN A 147 -15.23 10.19 -12.65
CA GLN A 147 -14.33 10.68 -13.70
C GLN A 147 -12.87 10.70 -13.22
N GLU A 148 -12.64 11.26 -12.03
CA GLU A 148 -11.31 11.28 -11.40
C GLU A 148 -10.82 9.87 -11.08
N ALA A 149 -11.72 8.95 -10.73
CA ALA A 149 -11.39 7.55 -10.45
C ALA A 149 -11.01 6.76 -11.71
N GLU A 150 -11.62 7.07 -12.85
CA GLU A 150 -11.36 6.39 -14.12
C GLU A 150 -9.96 6.71 -14.68
N ASP A 151 -9.47 7.93 -14.43
CA ASP A 151 -8.11 8.34 -14.78
C ASP A 151 -7.04 7.67 -13.91
N LEU A 152 -7.42 7.13 -12.74
CA LEU A 152 -6.53 6.50 -11.77
C LEU A 152 -6.36 4.98 -11.98
N LYS A 153 -6.43 4.54 -13.24
CA LYS A 153 -6.16 3.14 -13.59
C LYS A 153 -4.66 2.86 -13.51
N GLN A 154 -4.33 1.67 -13.02
CA GLN A 154 -2.96 1.17 -13.07
C GLN A 154 -2.45 1.26 -14.52
N PRO A 155 -1.26 1.84 -14.76
CA PRO A 155 -0.72 1.92 -16.11
C PRO A 155 -0.56 0.50 -16.65
N VAL A 156 -1.01 0.31 -17.89
CA VAL A 156 -0.79 -0.94 -18.60
C VAL A 156 0.71 -1.05 -18.84
N MET A 157 1.34 -2.00 -18.14
CA MET A 157 2.77 -2.26 -18.33
C MET A 157 2.96 -2.90 -19.70
N MET A 158 3.90 -2.37 -20.48
CA MET A 158 4.34 -3.01 -21.73
C MET A 158 5.22 -4.23 -21.43
N ASP A 159 5.44 -5.09 -22.43
CA ASP A 159 6.31 -6.26 -22.32
C ASP A 159 7.73 -5.88 -21.88
N TYR A 160 8.20 -6.49 -20.78
CA TYR A 160 9.53 -6.24 -20.24
C TYR A 160 10.59 -7.02 -21.02
N GLN A 161 11.62 -6.31 -21.47
CA GLN A 161 12.74 -6.94 -22.18
C GLN A 161 13.79 -7.51 -21.21
N VAL A 162 13.84 -7.01 -19.97
CA VAL A 162 14.80 -7.44 -18.93
C VAL A 162 14.10 -7.57 -17.59
N HIS A 163 14.32 -8.69 -16.91
CA HIS A 163 13.86 -8.94 -15.55
C HIS A 163 15.04 -9.40 -14.70
N ILE A 164 15.24 -8.79 -13.54
CA ILE A 164 16.35 -9.10 -12.63
C ILE A 164 15.85 -8.97 -11.19
N LEU A 165 16.23 -9.90 -10.32
CA LEU A 165 16.01 -9.72 -8.89
C LEU A 165 16.97 -8.64 -8.38
N LEU A 166 16.42 -7.64 -7.71
CA LEU A 166 17.22 -6.54 -7.19
C LEU A 166 18.16 -7.02 -6.07
N PRO A 167 19.37 -6.44 -5.97
CA PRO A 167 20.23 -6.62 -4.81
C PRO A 167 19.55 -6.02 -3.55
N PRO A 168 20.09 -6.26 -2.35
CA PRO A 168 19.55 -5.70 -1.12
C PRO A 168 19.30 -4.19 -1.25
N LEU A 169 18.04 -3.77 -1.09
CA LEU A 169 17.63 -2.37 -1.28
C LEU A 169 18.33 -1.40 -0.31
N THR A 170 18.86 -1.91 0.80
CA THR A 170 19.73 -1.16 1.74
C THR A 170 21.01 -0.68 1.07
N ASP A 171 21.60 -1.52 0.23
CA ASP A 171 22.89 -1.26 -0.40
C ASP A 171 22.69 -0.34 -1.58
N VAL A 172 21.68 -0.62 -2.42
CA VAL A 172 21.25 0.26 -3.50
C VAL A 172 20.95 1.66 -2.98
N ARG A 173 20.21 1.77 -1.86
CA ARG A 173 19.92 3.05 -1.23
C ARG A 173 21.18 3.76 -0.75
N THR A 174 22.09 3.04 -0.08
CA THR A 174 23.34 3.62 0.43
C THR A 174 24.19 4.18 -0.70
N ILE A 175 24.28 3.45 -1.83
CA ILE A 175 25.01 3.88 -3.02
C ILE A 175 24.33 5.08 -3.68
N ALA A 176 23.01 5.04 -3.85
CA ALA A 176 22.24 6.15 -4.42
C ALA A 176 22.38 7.44 -3.60
N GLU A 177 22.38 7.36 -2.26
CA GLU A 177 22.59 8.53 -1.38
C GLU A 177 24.01 9.10 -1.49
N ARG A 178 25.02 8.24 -1.69
CA ARG A 178 26.41 8.68 -1.94
C ARG A 178 26.60 9.28 -3.33
N MET A 179 25.82 8.84 -4.30
CA MET A 179 25.82 9.32 -5.68
C MET A 179 25.04 10.64 -5.86
N ARG A 180 24.04 10.88 -5.03
CA ARG A 180 23.20 12.10 -5.03
C ARG A 180 23.98 13.43 -5.02
N PRO A 181 25.05 13.64 -4.23
CA PRO A 181 25.83 14.88 -4.30
C PRO A 181 26.70 15.01 -5.56
N LEU A 182 26.94 13.90 -6.29
CA LEU A 182 27.81 13.87 -7.45
C LEU A 182 27.08 14.27 -8.75
N GLY A 183 25.76 14.17 -8.79
CA GLY A 183 24.95 14.52 -9.95
C GLY A 183 23.44 14.42 -9.70
N ASN A 184 22.66 15.14 -10.53
CA ASN A 184 21.20 15.17 -10.42
C ASN A 184 20.51 13.98 -11.10
N HIS A 185 21.23 13.22 -11.92
CA HIS A 185 20.71 12.09 -12.68
C HIS A 185 21.54 10.84 -12.40
N ILE A 186 20.83 9.78 -11.99
CA ILE A 186 21.40 8.43 -11.85
C ILE A 186 20.84 7.59 -12.99
N THR A 187 21.73 7.01 -13.77
CA THR A 187 21.39 6.02 -14.81
C THR A 187 21.36 4.65 -14.16
N VAL A 188 20.27 3.93 -14.36
CA VAL A 188 20.09 2.55 -13.88
C VAL A 188 19.97 1.65 -15.09
N SER A 189 20.76 0.59 -15.14
CA SER A 189 20.76 -0.39 -16.23
C SER A 189 20.84 -1.79 -15.66
N ALA A 190 20.17 -2.74 -16.30
CA ALA A 190 20.17 -4.15 -15.94
C ALA A 190 20.37 -5.01 -17.18
N ASN A 191 20.93 -6.20 -17.03
CA ASN A 191 21.06 -7.16 -18.10
C ASN A 191 20.37 -8.50 -17.76
N MET A 192 20.30 -9.39 -18.76
CA MET A 192 19.80 -10.76 -18.64
C MET A 192 20.86 -11.76 -18.12
N ALA A 193 21.99 -11.26 -17.62
CA ALA A 193 23.12 -12.07 -17.14
C ALA A 193 23.39 -11.87 -15.63
N GLY A 194 22.49 -11.21 -14.92
CA GLY A 194 22.57 -11.01 -13.48
C GLY A 194 23.38 -9.79 -13.06
N ASP A 195 23.62 -8.83 -13.96
CA ASP A 195 24.26 -7.57 -13.64
C ASP A 195 23.27 -6.41 -13.58
N PHE A 196 23.42 -5.62 -12.52
CA PHE A 196 22.69 -4.39 -12.28
C PHE A 196 23.69 -3.26 -12.04
N LEU A 197 23.63 -2.24 -12.86
CA LEU A 197 24.58 -1.13 -12.88
C LEU A 197 23.88 0.19 -12.53
N LEU A 198 24.43 0.87 -11.53
CA LEU A 198 24.13 2.27 -11.19
C LEU A 198 25.28 3.15 -11.66
N LYS A 199 24.96 4.20 -12.42
CA LYS A 199 25.94 5.12 -12.98
C LYS A 199 25.54 6.57 -12.77
N VAL A 200 26.48 7.41 -12.36
CA VAL A 200 26.38 8.87 -12.40
C VAL A 200 27.51 9.40 -13.27
N GLU A 201 27.15 10.20 -14.26
CA GLU A 201 28.07 10.85 -15.19
C GLU A 201 27.77 12.34 -15.21
N THR A 202 28.75 13.13 -14.80
CA THR A 202 28.76 14.59 -14.89
C THR A 202 30.07 15.05 -15.51
N ASP A 203 30.18 16.33 -15.84
CA ASP A 203 31.37 16.89 -16.48
C ASP A 203 32.65 16.71 -15.66
N ALA A 204 32.54 16.55 -14.34
CA ALA A 204 33.67 16.44 -13.44
C ALA A 204 33.97 15.00 -12.99
N VAL A 205 32.94 14.16 -12.82
CA VAL A 205 33.10 12.83 -12.18
C VAL A 205 32.21 11.80 -12.85
N ARG A 206 32.78 10.61 -13.10
CA ARG A 206 32.05 9.41 -13.50
C ARG A 206 32.18 8.35 -12.41
N VAL A 207 31.06 7.96 -11.82
CA VAL A 207 30.99 6.88 -10.82
C VAL A 207 30.06 5.80 -11.32
N GLU A 208 30.54 4.56 -11.27
CA GLU A 208 29.81 3.37 -11.67
C GLU A 208 29.86 2.34 -10.55
N THR A 209 28.75 1.65 -10.32
CA THR A 209 28.65 0.59 -9.32
C THR A 209 27.85 -0.55 -9.91
N THR A 210 28.53 -1.69 -10.09
CA THR A 210 27.95 -2.91 -10.65
C THR A 210 27.70 -3.93 -9.56
N PHE A 211 26.48 -4.42 -9.48
CA PHE A 211 26.11 -5.62 -8.72
C PHE A 211 26.08 -6.78 -9.71
N SER A 212 26.85 -7.83 -9.43
CA SER A 212 26.92 -9.04 -10.26
C SER A 212 26.39 -10.25 -9.49
N GLY A 213 26.04 -11.32 -10.23
CA GLY A 213 25.53 -12.57 -9.64
C GLY A 213 24.08 -12.49 -9.17
N LEU A 214 23.28 -11.56 -9.72
CA LEU A 214 21.85 -11.50 -9.47
C LEU A 214 21.11 -12.55 -10.30
N VAL A 215 19.93 -12.95 -9.82
CA VAL A 215 19.12 -13.95 -10.49
C VAL A 215 18.17 -13.26 -11.46
N ASN A 216 18.13 -13.70 -12.71
CA ASN A 216 17.09 -13.35 -13.67
C ASN A 216 15.99 -14.41 -13.60
N PRO A 217 14.82 -14.10 -13.01
CA PRO A 217 13.76 -15.09 -12.87
C PRO A 217 13.12 -15.39 -14.23
N GLU A 218 13.17 -16.63 -14.71
CA GLU A 218 12.48 -17.00 -15.96
C GLU A 218 11.00 -16.64 -15.87
N LEU A 219 10.62 -15.54 -16.52
CA LEU A 219 9.23 -15.18 -16.73
C LEU A 219 8.70 -16.15 -17.78
N GLY A 220 8.40 -17.37 -17.34
CA GLY A 220 7.71 -18.33 -18.18
C GLY A 220 6.44 -17.67 -18.70
N ILE A 221 6.19 -17.83 -20.00
CA ILE A 221 4.92 -17.46 -20.66
C ILE A 221 3.71 -18.10 -19.91
N ASN A 222 3.97 -19.08 -19.04
CA ASN A 222 3.00 -19.79 -18.21
C ASN A 222 3.00 -19.43 -16.71
N SER A 223 3.71 -18.39 -16.26
CA SER A 223 3.63 -17.90 -14.87
C SER A 223 2.81 -16.61 -14.71
N ALA A 224 2.15 -16.15 -15.77
CA ALA A 224 1.17 -15.06 -15.73
C ALA A 224 -0.15 -15.42 -15.01
N ILE A 225 -0.26 -16.57 -14.33
CA ILE A 225 -1.53 -17.00 -13.71
C ILE A 225 -1.57 -16.85 -12.17
N THR A 226 -0.48 -16.45 -11.50
CA THR A 226 -0.55 -16.10 -10.06
C THR A 226 -0.31 -14.61 -9.79
N ALA A 227 -0.88 -13.74 -10.63
CA ALA A 227 -1.55 -12.53 -10.17
C ALA A 227 -2.27 -11.89 -11.37
N VAL A 228 -3.59 -12.03 -11.35
CA VAL A 228 -4.57 -11.19 -12.06
C VAL A 228 -4.95 -11.61 -13.49
N ILE A 229 -5.93 -12.53 -13.48
CA ILE A 229 -7.16 -12.59 -14.30
C ILE A 229 -7.08 -13.27 -15.68
N LYS A 230 -7.65 -14.49 -15.64
CA LYS A 230 -8.14 -15.36 -16.71
C LYS A 230 -8.66 -14.63 -17.95
N HIS A 231 -8.17 -15.06 -19.10
CA HIS A 231 -8.83 -14.92 -20.39
C HIS A 231 -10.07 -15.85 -20.42
N LEU A 232 -11.21 -15.30 -20.80
CA LEU A 232 -12.40 -16.05 -21.21
C LEU A 232 -12.52 -15.91 -22.72
N GLU A 233 -12.60 -17.06 -23.39
CA GLU A 233 -12.64 -17.22 -24.84
C GLU A 233 -13.85 -16.51 -25.47
N VAL A 234 -13.64 -15.97 -26.67
CA VAL A 234 -14.70 -15.87 -27.68
C VAL A 234 -14.13 -16.38 -28.99
N GLY A 235 -14.63 -17.54 -29.39
CA GLY A 235 -14.59 -18.16 -30.71
C GLY A 235 -15.77 -19.10 -30.82
#